data_AF-A0A4U5X1F1-F1
#
_entry.id   AF-A0A4U5X1F1-F1
#
_cell.length_a   1.000
_cell.length_b   1.000
_cell.length_c   1.000
_cell.angle_alpha   90.00
_cell.angle_beta   90.00
_cell.angle_gamma   90.00
#
_symmetry.space_group_name_H-M   'P 1'
#
loop_
_entity.id
_entity.type
_entity.pdbx_description
1 polymer ?
#
loop_
_entity_poly.entity_id
_entity_poly.type
_entity_poly.pdbx_seq_one_letter_code
_entity_poly.pdbx_strand_id
1 'polypeptide(L)'
;MGGITSDELISRLVRLIPEVEPHLEKAAGRHGLRASQVSHWEQISVHPGTLLSEVLAHPLFQPLMEAPQIDAAGEEFLQRCFDFIEGLETDPTGGLVDTAYFTFLESFLESREVLDRAFRFAGPKTRKETLSMLRGWKVPVDPSWEDGAEDTAP
;
A
#
# COMPACT_ATOMS: atom_id res chain seq x y z
N MET A 1 -12.93 -6.45 2.65
CA MET A 1 -12.37 -6.12 3.99
C MET A 1 -12.95 -4.79 4.43
N GLY A 2 -13.10 -4.55 5.73
CA GLY A 2 -13.40 -3.20 6.24
C GLY A 2 -12.18 -2.29 6.10
N GLY A 3 -12.41 -0.99 5.95
CA GLY A 3 -11.35 0.01 5.85
C GLY A 3 -10.48 0.09 7.10
N ILE A 4 -9.25 0.58 6.91
CA ILE A 4 -8.29 0.83 7.98
C ILE A 4 -8.48 2.26 8.45
N THR A 5 -8.65 2.45 9.74
CA THR A 5 -8.65 3.78 10.36
C THR A 5 -7.23 4.16 10.80
N SER A 6 -6.98 5.46 11.05
CA SER A 6 -5.68 5.93 11.56
C SER A 6 -5.26 5.21 12.86
N ASP A 7 -6.21 4.98 13.77
CA ASP A 7 -5.96 4.29 15.05
C ASP A 7 -5.58 2.82 14.86
N GLU A 8 -6.04 2.20 13.78
CA GLU A 8 -5.77 0.79 13.50
C GLU A 8 -4.52 0.58 12.64
N LEU A 9 -3.95 1.65 12.06
CA LEU A 9 -2.91 1.58 11.04
C LEU A 9 -1.74 0.66 11.42
N ILE A 10 -1.13 0.89 12.58
CA ILE A 10 0.01 0.08 13.06
C ILE A 10 -0.40 -1.36 13.31
N SER A 11 -1.53 -1.57 13.98
CA SER A 11 -2.01 -2.92 14.32
C SER A 11 -2.34 -3.73 13.06
N ARG A 12 -2.94 -3.10 12.04
CA ARG A 12 -3.27 -3.71 10.75
C ARG A 12 -2.00 -4.02 9.96
N LEU A 13 -1.06 -3.08 9.92
CA LEU A 13 0.22 -3.22 9.24
C LEU A 13 1.00 -4.44 9.75
N VAL A 14 1.28 -4.51 11.06
CA VAL A 14 2.06 -5.62 11.65
C VAL A 14 1.34 -6.97 11.50
N ARG A 15 -0.01 -6.96 11.61
CA ARG A 15 -0.82 -8.19 11.53
C ARG A 15 -0.94 -8.74 10.11
N LEU A 16 -0.92 -7.88 9.09
CA LEU A 16 -0.98 -8.30 7.68
C LEU A 16 0.41 -8.53 7.09
N ILE A 17 1.41 -7.77 7.55
CA ILE A 17 2.75 -7.73 6.95
C ILE A 17 3.78 -7.84 8.07
N PRO A 18 3.93 -9.01 8.71
CA PRO A 18 4.88 -9.18 9.82
C PRO A 18 6.33 -8.88 9.44
N GLU A 19 6.67 -8.93 8.15
CA GLU A 19 7.99 -8.62 7.62
C GLU A 19 8.42 -7.16 7.87
N VAL A 20 7.49 -6.26 8.22
CA VAL A 20 7.80 -4.87 8.58
C VAL A 20 8.43 -4.74 9.97
N GLU A 21 8.34 -5.75 10.84
CA GLU A 21 8.75 -5.65 12.25
C GLU A 21 10.21 -5.19 12.43
N PRO A 22 11.22 -5.71 11.69
CA PRO A 22 12.60 -5.22 11.81
C PRO A 22 12.76 -3.74 11.40
N HIS A 23 11.97 -3.28 10.42
CA HIS A 23 11.98 -1.89 9.97
C HIS A 23 11.28 -0.98 10.98
N LEU A 24 10.20 -1.45 11.57
CA LEU A 24 9.48 -0.76 12.64
C LEU A 24 10.34 -0.66 13.91
N GLU A 25 11.08 -1.71 14.29
CA GLU A 25 12.03 -1.68 15.42
C GLU A 25 13.13 -0.64 15.18
N LYS A 26 13.67 -0.58 13.97
CA LYS A 26 14.67 0.43 13.59
C LYS A 26 14.11 1.85 13.69
N ALA A 27 12.90 2.06 13.16
CA ALA A 27 12.24 3.37 13.21
C ALA A 27 11.95 3.79 14.66
N ALA A 28 11.38 2.89 15.47
CA ALA A 28 11.08 3.09 16.88
C ALA A 28 12.33 3.36 17.72
N GLY A 29 13.44 2.68 17.43
CA GLY A 29 14.71 2.86 18.14
C GLY A 29 15.24 4.29 18.09
N ARG A 30 14.95 5.06 17.04
CA ARG A 30 15.32 6.50 16.95
C ARG A 30 14.59 7.37 17.97
N HIS A 31 13.49 6.88 18.52
CA HIS A 31 12.67 7.53 19.53
C HIS A 31 12.82 6.86 20.91
N GLY A 32 13.78 5.93 21.07
CA GLY A 32 13.97 5.20 22.32
C GLY A 32 12.85 4.20 22.64
N LEU A 33 12.10 3.77 21.62
CA LEU A 33 11.00 2.82 21.73
C LEU A 33 11.36 1.47 21.08
N ARG A 34 10.64 0.42 21.47
CA ARG A 34 10.56 -0.88 20.77
C ARG A 34 9.38 -0.87 19.82
N ALA A 35 9.42 -1.68 18.76
CA ALA A 35 8.29 -1.90 17.85
C ALA A 35 7.01 -2.28 18.61
N SER A 36 7.11 -3.14 19.62
CA SER A 36 5.98 -3.56 20.47
C SER A 36 5.37 -2.45 21.33
N GLN A 37 6.05 -1.31 21.47
CA GLN A 37 5.56 -0.13 22.19
C GLN A 37 4.92 0.91 21.26
N VAL A 38 4.98 0.69 19.94
CA VAL A 38 4.36 1.55 18.94
C VAL A 38 2.95 1.05 18.69
N SER A 39 1.95 1.83 19.10
CA SER A 39 0.54 1.60 18.82
C SER A 39 -0.03 2.61 17.82
N HIS A 40 0.59 3.79 17.71
CA HIS A 40 0.19 4.88 16.83
C HIS A 40 1.39 5.41 16.05
N TRP A 41 1.18 5.81 14.80
CA TRP A 41 2.27 6.26 13.93
C TRP A 41 2.90 7.58 14.42
N GLU A 42 2.12 8.43 15.08
CA GLU A 42 2.52 9.72 15.65
C GLU A 42 3.65 9.59 16.68
N GLN A 43 3.82 8.42 17.29
CA GLN A 43 4.88 8.17 18.27
C GLN A 43 6.28 8.21 17.64
N ILE A 44 6.37 7.89 16.34
CA ILE A 44 7.64 7.65 15.64
C ILE A 44 7.73 8.32 14.27
N SER A 45 6.69 9.05 13.86
CA SER A 45 6.62 9.73 12.57
C SER A 45 5.74 10.98 12.64
N VAL A 46 6.01 11.94 11.74
CA VAL A 46 5.24 13.18 11.58
C VAL A 46 4.02 13.02 10.66
N HIS A 47 4.01 11.97 9.84
CA HIS A 47 2.92 11.65 8.91
C HIS A 47 2.83 10.12 8.72
N PRO A 48 1.62 9.54 8.56
CA PRO A 48 1.48 8.10 8.35
C PRO A 48 2.19 7.65 7.07
N GLY A 49 2.10 8.42 5.99
CA GLY A 49 2.83 8.14 4.75
C GLY A 49 4.34 8.07 4.92
N THR A 50 4.94 8.96 5.72
CA THR A 50 6.39 8.91 6.00
C THR A 50 6.78 7.62 6.71
N LEU A 51 5.97 7.18 7.67
CA LEU A 51 6.19 5.90 8.34
C LEU A 51 6.10 4.74 7.35
N LEU A 52 5.02 4.66 6.59
CA LEU A 52 4.77 3.58 5.64
C LEU A 52 5.83 3.52 4.54
N SER A 53 6.28 4.67 4.03
CA SER A 53 7.40 4.75 3.08
C SER A 53 8.66 4.12 3.65
N GLU A 54 8.97 4.40 4.92
CA GLU A 54 10.18 3.93 5.56
C GLU A 54 10.14 2.44 5.95
N VAL A 55 9.00 1.95 6.43
CA VAL A 55 8.92 0.60 7.02
C VAL A 55 8.36 -0.45 6.07
N LEU A 56 7.66 -0.04 5.01
CA LEU A 56 7.02 -0.93 4.05
C LEU A 56 7.38 -0.59 2.61
N ALA A 57 7.08 0.63 2.15
CA ALA A 57 7.11 0.95 0.72
C ALA A 57 8.52 0.78 0.13
N HIS A 58 9.50 1.53 0.63
CA HIS A 58 10.87 1.46 0.10
C HIS A 58 11.63 0.18 0.45
N PRO A 59 11.60 -0.36 1.68
CA PRO A 59 12.42 -1.53 2.00
C PRO A 59 11.89 -2.85 1.44
N LEU A 60 10.58 -2.98 1.23
CA LEU A 60 9.95 -4.29 0.99
C LEU A 60 9.07 -4.30 -0.27
N PHE A 61 8.14 -3.35 -0.38
CA PHE A 61 7.13 -3.37 -1.44
C PHE A 61 7.70 -2.97 -2.81
N GLN A 62 8.34 -1.80 -2.90
CA GLN A 62 8.89 -1.26 -4.13
C GLN A 62 9.92 -2.18 -4.79
N PRO A 63 10.92 -2.74 -4.06
CA PRO A 63 11.88 -3.68 -4.66
C PRO A 63 11.22 -4.89 -5.31
N LEU A 64 10.10 -5.37 -4.75
CA LEU A 64 9.37 -6.51 -5.27
C LEU A 64 8.43 -6.11 -6.43
N MET A 65 7.87 -4.90 -6.38
CA MET A 65 7.11 -4.31 -7.48
C MET A 65 7.97 -4.04 -8.71
N GLU A 66 9.27 -3.77 -8.55
CA GLU A 66 10.21 -3.52 -9.66
C GLU A 66 10.94 -4.79 -10.12
N ALA A 67 10.87 -5.88 -9.34
CA ALA A 67 11.58 -7.11 -9.66
C ALA A 67 11.17 -7.66 -11.04
N PRO A 68 12.12 -8.16 -11.85
CA PRO A 68 11.79 -8.72 -13.18
C PRO A 68 10.91 -9.97 -13.06
N GLN A 69 11.07 -10.71 -11.97
CA GLN A 69 10.29 -11.91 -11.65
C GLN A 69 10.08 -11.98 -10.14
N ILE A 70 8.95 -12.53 -9.72
CA ILE A 70 8.61 -12.79 -8.33
C ILE A 70 8.25 -14.27 -8.20
N ASP A 71 8.67 -14.89 -7.10
CA ASP A 71 8.29 -16.26 -6.78
C ASP A 71 6.96 -16.30 -6.01
N ALA A 72 6.49 -17.50 -5.66
CA ALA A 72 5.22 -17.66 -4.95
C ALA A 72 5.18 -16.91 -3.61
N ALA A 73 6.30 -16.86 -2.88
CA ALA A 73 6.39 -16.12 -1.62
C ALA A 73 6.26 -14.61 -1.85
N GLY A 74 6.88 -14.09 -2.91
CA GLY A 74 6.72 -12.72 -3.35
C GLY A 74 5.28 -12.39 -3.77
N GLU A 75 4.60 -13.29 -4.49
CA GLU A 75 3.19 -13.11 -4.85
C GLU A 75 2.29 -13.05 -3.60
N GLU A 76 2.49 -13.95 -2.63
CA GLU A 76 1.74 -13.94 -1.38
C GLU A 76 2.00 -12.66 -0.56
N PHE A 77 3.24 -12.17 -0.54
CA PHE A 77 3.59 -10.92 0.12
C PHE A 77 2.93 -9.71 -0.56
N LEU A 78 2.98 -9.62 -1.89
CA LEU A 78 2.30 -8.55 -2.63
C LEU A 78 0.80 -8.60 -2.40
N GLN A 79 0.18 -9.79 -2.38
CA GLN A 79 -1.24 -9.90 -2.09
C GLN A 79 -1.59 -9.28 -0.72
N ARG A 80 -0.80 -9.55 0.33
CA ARG A 80 -1.02 -8.93 1.65
C ARG A 80 -0.78 -7.42 1.65
N CYS A 81 0.18 -6.95 0.85
CA CYS A 81 0.42 -5.51 0.68
C CYS A 81 -0.77 -4.83 -0.01
N PHE A 82 -1.30 -5.41 -1.08
CA PHE A 82 -2.46 -4.86 -1.77
C PHE A 82 -3.75 -4.95 -0.94
N ASP A 83 -3.91 -6.00 -0.13
CA ASP A 83 -4.99 -6.08 0.86
C ASP A 83 -4.91 -4.96 1.91
N PHE A 84 -3.69 -4.59 2.31
CA PHE A 84 -3.44 -3.46 3.21
C PHE A 84 -3.74 -2.12 2.51
N ILE A 85 -3.25 -1.91 1.28
CA ILE A 85 -3.49 -0.70 0.48
C ILE A 85 -5.00 -0.51 0.22
N GLU A 86 -5.72 -1.56 -0.17
CA GLU A 86 -7.18 -1.52 -0.33
C GLU A 86 -7.87 -1.13 0.97
N GLY A 87 -7.33 -1.56 2.11
CA GLY A 87 -7.76 -1.13 3.43
C GLY A 87 -7.60 0.38 3.67
N LEU A 88 -6.49 0.97 3.23
CA LEU A 88 -6.27 2.42 3.33
C LEU A 88 -7.22 3.21 2.41
N GLU A 89 -7.40 2.73 1.17
CA GLU A 89 -8.33 3.30 0.17
C GLU A 89 -9.81 3.19 0.58
N THR A 90 -10.11 2.35 1.55
CA THR A 90 -11.46 2.16 2.11
C THR A 90 -11.66 2.81 3.47
N ASP A 91 -10.69 3.62 3.94
CA ASP A 91 -10.80 4.37 5.20
C ASP A 91 -12.12 5.17 5.25
N PRO A 92 -13.00 4.92 6.23
CA PRO A 92 -14.30 5.59 6.33
C PRO A 92 -14.18 7.10 6.56
N THR A 93 -13.04 7.58 7.04
CA THR A 93 -12.80 9.02 7.28
C THR A 93 -12.15 9.72 6.09
N GLY A 94 -11.59 8.95 5.14
CA GLY A 94 -10.83 9.45 4.01
C GLY A 94 -9.42 9.96 4.35
N GLY A 95 -9.03 9.98 5.63
CA GLY A 95 -7.74 10.53 6.07
C GLY A 95 -6.53 9.74 5.58
N LEU A 96 -6.68 8.45 5.29
CA LEU A 96 -5.62 7.58 4.79
C LEU A 96 -5.63 7.39 3.26
N VAL A 97 -6.64 7.90 2.54
CA VAL A 97 -6.74 7.79 1.08
C VAL A 97 -5.56 8.51 0.42
N ASP A 98 -5.31 9.77 0.80
CA ASP A 98 -4.15 10.52 0.28
C ASP A 98 -2.82 9.83 0.67
N THR A 99 -2.77 9.20 1.85
CA THR A 99 -1.60 8.44 2.28
C THR A 99 -1.35 7.25 1.37
N ALA A 100 -2.38 6.48 1.01
CA ALA A 100 -2.26 5.37 0.09
C ALA A 100 -1.80 5.85 -1.31
N TYR A 101 -2.40 6.93 -1.80
CA TYR A 101 -2.07 7.53 -3.09
C TYR A 101 -0.58 7.87 -3.18
N PHE A 102 -0.06 8.71 -2.27
CA PHE A 102 1.31 9.22 -2.35
C PHE A 102 2.35 8.18 -1.92
N THR A 103 2.01 7.23 -1.06
CA THR A 103 2.99 6.23 -0.59
C THR A 103 3.10 5.04 -1.54
N PHE A 104 2.04 4.64 -2.23
CA PHE A 104 2.02 3.42 -3.04
C PHE A 104 1.59 3.63 -4.48
N LEU A 105 0.45 4.30 -4.73
CA LEU A 105 -0.12 4.33 -6.08
C LEU A 105 0.74 5.16 -7.03
N GLU A 106 1.30 6.29 -6.56
CA GLU A 106 2.13 7.14 -7.40
C GLU A 106 3.35 6.38 -7.98
N SER A 107 3.95 5.46 -7.21
CA SER A 107 5.07 4.66 -7.69
C SER A 107 4.68 3.68 -8.79
N PHE A 108 3.38 3.40 -8.99
CA PHE A 108 2.95 2.56 -10.11
C PHE A 108 3.24 3.20 -11.46
N LEU A 109 3.35 4.52 -11.53
CA LEU A 109 3.66 5.24 -12.76
C LEU A 109 5.11 5.05 -13.25
N GLU A 110 5.96 4.36 -12.49
CA GLU A 110 7.37 4.15 -12.83
C GLU A 110 7.55 3.34 -14.13
N SER A 111 6.73 2.30 -14.35
CA SER A 111 6.75 1.55 -15.61
C SER A 111 5.44 0.82 -15.89
N ARG A 112 5.29 0.38 -17.14
CA ARG A 112 4.13 -0.44 -17.54
C ARG A 112 4.13 -1.79 -16.82
N GLU A 113 5.28 -2.41 -16.63
CA GLU A 113 5.42 -3.67 -15.91
C GLU A 113 4.98 -3.53 -14.45
N VAL A 114 5.29 -2.39 -13.81
CA VAL A 114 4.80 -2.08 -12.46
C VAL A 114 3.28 -1.91 -12.46
N LEU A 115 2.69 -1.21 -13.45
CA LEU A 115 1.24 -1.10 -13.61
C LEU A 115 0.58 -2.47 -13.83
N ASP A 116 1.09 -3.28 -14.76
CA ASP A 116 0.57 -4.62 -15.04
C ASP A 116 0.59 -5.48 -13.77
N ARG A 117 1.67 -5.40 -12.99
CA ARG A 117 1.78 -6.06 -11.69
C ARG A 117 0.78 -5.49 -10.68
N ALA A 118 0.62 -4.18 -10.59
CA ALA A 118 -0.31 -3.56 -9.66
C ALA A 118 -1.76 -3.98 -9.96
N PHE A 119 -2.18 -3.95 -11.22
CA PHE A 119 -3.52 -4.37 -11.64
C PHE A 119 -3.79 -5.87 -11.44
N ARG A 120 -2.75 -6.70 -11.34
CA ARG A 120 -2.89 -8.13 -10.99
C ARG A 120 -3.35 -8.34 -9.53
N PHE A 121 -2.90 -7.50 -8.60
CA PHE A 121 -3.13 -7.68 -7.16
C PHE A 121 -4.13 -6.67 -6.55
N ALA A 122 -4.31 -5.52 -7.20
CA ALA A 122 -5.13 -4.43 -6.68
C ALA A 122 -6.60 -4.83 -6.51
N GLY A 123 -7.15 -4.47 -5.34
CA GLY A 123 -8.58 -4.55 -5.07
C GLY A 123 -9.39 -3.48 -5.82
N PRO A 124 -10.74 -3.53 -5.75
CA PRO A 124 -11.60 -2.66 -6.54
C PRO A 124 -11.36 -1.15 -6.32
N LYS A 125 -11.15 -0.70 -5.08
CA LYS A 125 -10.91 0.73 -4.80
C LYS A 125 -9.55 1.15 -5.30
N THR A 126 -8.52 0.37 -5.01
CA THR A 126 -7.15 0.61 -5.46
C THR A 126 -7.09 0.68 -6.99
N ARG A 127 -7.78 -0.23 -7.70
CA ARG A 127 -7.88 -0.21 -9.17
C ARG A 127 -8.58 1.05 -9.66
N LYS A 128 -9.71 1.41 -9.06
CA LYS A 128 -10.46 2.61 -9.43
C LYS A 128 -9.61 3.87 -9.27
N GLU A 129 -8.90 3.99 -8.16
CA GLU A 129 -8.05 5.14 -7.88
C GLU A 129 -6.83 5.17 -8.81
N THR A 130 -6.20 4.03 -9.06
CA THR A 130 -5.11 3.92 -10.05
C THR A 130 -5.58 4.34 -11.45
N LEU A 131 -6.77 3.91 -11.89
CA LEU A 131 -7.34 4.34 -13.17
C LEU A 131 -7.66 5.85 -13.20
N SER A 132 -8.17 6.40 -12.09
CA SER A 132 -8.41 7.83 -11.92
C SER A 132 -7.10 8.61 -12.07
N MET A 133 -6.05 8.16 -11.40
CA MET A 133 -4.69 8.69 -11.49
C MET A 133 -4.19 8.66 -12.94
N LEU A 134 -4.17 7.50 -13.60
CA LEU A 134 -3.68 7.37 -14.98
C LEU A 134 -4.38 8.35 -15.93
N ARG A 135 -5.71 8.51 -15.81
CA ARG A 135 -6.49 9.47 -16.60
C ARG A 135 -6.12 10.92 -16.27
N GLY A 136 -5.94 11.25 -14.98
CA GLY A 136 -5.50 12.57 -14.54
C GLY A 136 -4.12 12.96 -15.09
N TRP A 137 -3.18 12.02 -15.12
CA TRP A 137 -1.83 12.20 -15.66
C TRP A 137 -1.74 12.01 -17.19
N LYS A 138 -2.86 11.73 -17.86
CA LYS A 138 -2.94 11.44 -19.30
C LYS A 138 -2.03 10.28 -19.74
N VAL A 139 -1.81 9.32 -18.87
CA VAL A 139 -1.12 8.07 -19.19
C VAL A 139 -2.10 7.17 -19.95
N PRO A 140 -1.70 6.56 -21.09
CA PRO A 140 -2.55 5.63 -21.81
C PRO A 140 -2.99 4.46 -20.91
N VAL A 141 -4.30 4.24 -20.83
CA VAL A 141 -4.88 3.11 -20.09
C VAL A 141 -4.96 1.90 -21.01
N ASP A 142 -4.43 0.76 -20.57
CA ASP A 142 -4.64 -0.50 -21.27
C ASP A 142 -6.06 -1.03 -21.00
N PRO A 143 -6.84 -1.41 -22.03
CA PRO A 143 -8.18 -1.95 -21.84
C PRO A 143 -8.24 -3.15 -20.88
N SER A 144 -7.19 -3.97 -20.83
CA SER A 144 -7.12 -5.13 -19.92
C SER A 144 -7.13 -4.76 -18.43
N TRP A 145 -6.80 -3.51 -18.09
CA TRP A 145 -6.85 -3.01 -16.72
C TRP A 145 -8.28 -2.63 -16.29
N GLU A 146 -9.18 -2.39 -17.23
CA GLU A 146 -10.57 -1.98 -16.98
C GLU A 146 -11.49 -3.19 -16.67
N ASP A 147 -11.19 -4.37 -17.19
CA ASP A 147 -12.01 -5.60 -17.14
C ASP A 147 -12.24 -6.22 -15.73
N GLY A 148 -11.82 -5.53 -14.65
CA GLY A 148 -12.10 -5.94 -13.26
C GLY A 148 -12.51 -4.81 -12.34
N ALA A 149 -12.82 -3.62 -12.89
CA ALA A 149 -13.40 -2.50 -12.14
C ALA A 149 -14.93 -2.54 -12.11
N GLU A 150 -15.55 -3.34 -13.00
CA GLU A 150 -16.98 -3.61 -13.01
C GLU A 150 -17.27 -4.92 -12.28
N ASP A 151 -17.54 -4.84 -10.98
CA ASP A 151 -18.40 -5.83 -10.33
C ASP A 151 -19.49 -5.11 -9.53
N THR A 152 -20.70 -5.21 -10.09
CA THR A 152 -22.01 -5.24 -9.44
C THR A 152 -22.32 -4.20 -8.35
N ALA A 153 -23.05 -3.15 -8.74
CA ALA A 153 -24.05 -2.52 -7.86
C ALA A 153 -25.45 -3.04 -8.25
N PRO A 154 -26.36 -3.22 -7.28
CA PRO A 154 -27.57 -4.06 -7.39
C PRO A 154 -28.62 -3.60 -8.40
#